data_AF-A0A166U0L1-F1
#
_entry.id   AF-A0A166U0L1-F1
#
_cell.length_a   1.000
_cell.length_b   1.000
_cell.length_c   1.000
_cell.angle_alpha   90.00
_cell.angle_beta   90.00
_cell.angle_gamma   90.00
#
_symmetry.space_group_name_H-M   'P 1'
#
loop_
_entity.id
_entity.type
_entity.pdbx_description
1 polymer ?
#
loop_
_entity_poly.entity_id
_entity_poly.type
_entity_poly.pdbx_seq_one_letter_code
_entity_poly.pdbx_strand_id
1 'polypeptide(L)'
;MTRTLRLPNGETVTEDDLILYNGYPYRVRFVDDEEYEFELAPLYWGDSGMDIPFADREALEDQWESDSRGTLSDSEWERWVADARRDSQFSDEEVNEIARELSISTGLLDRLRQLFSR
;
A
#
# COMPACT_ATOMS: atom_id res chain seq x y z
N MET A 1 -4.10 -20.39 5.68
CA MET A 1 -2.99 -20.10 4.76
C MET A 1 -3.06 -18.61 4.47
N THR A 2 -1.94 -17.90 4.56
CA THR A 2 -1.90 -16.48 4.17
C THR A 2 -2.02 -16.40 2.65
N ARG A 3 -3.02 -15.69 2.14
CA ARG A 3 -3.15 -15.41 0.71
C ARG A 3 -2.08 -14.40 0.31
N THR A 4 -1.57 -14.53 -0.91
CA THR A 4 -0.47 -13.69 -1.42
C THR A 4 -0.78 -13.24 -2.85
N LEU A 5 -0.42 -12.01 -3.19
CA LEU A 5 -0.55 -11.44 -4.52
C LEU A 5 0.86 -11.20 -5.10
N ARG A 6 1.10 -11.64 -6.34
CA ARG A 6 2.33 -11.31 -7.05
C ARG A 6 2.12 -10.06 -7.89
N LEU A 7 2.86 -9.01 -7.59
CA LEU A 7 2.79 -7.73 -8.28
C LEU A 7 3.50 -7.78 -9.66
N PRO A 8 3.19 -6.85 -10.58
CA PRO A 8 3.82 -6.79 -11.91
C PRO A 8 5.33 -6.56 -11.87
N ASN A 9 5.84 -5.87 -10.84
CA ASN A 9 7.28 -5.69 -10.60
C ASN A 9 7.99 -6.99 -10.15
N GLY A 10 7.25 -8.07 -9.92
CA GLY A 10 7.75 -9.38 -9.50
C GLY A 10 7.74 -9.64 -7.99
N GLU A 11 7.45 -8.63 -7.17
CA GLU A 11 7.30 -8.76 -5.71
C GLU A 11 6.07 -9.58 -5.35
N THR A 12 6.06 -10.14 -4.14
CA THR A 12 4.91 -10.88 -3.59
C THR A 12 4.52 -10.26 -2.26
N VAL A 13 3.25 -9.93 -2.14
CA VAL A 13 2.69 -9.19 -1.00
C VAL A 13 1.51 -9.94 -0.38
N THR A 14 1.19 -9.58 0.85
CA THR A 14 0.08 -10.07 1.67
C THR A 14 -0.85 -8.91 2.04
N GLU A 15 -1.95 -9.18 2.74
CA GLU A 15 -2.86 -8.13 3.23
C GLU A 15 -2.22 -7.20 4.27
N ASP A 16 -1.13 -7.65 4.90
CA ASP A 16 -0.37 -6.86 5.87
C ASP A 16 0.64 -5.90 5.20
N ASP A 17 0.92 -6.08 3.90
CA ASP A 17 1.89 -5.27 3.17
C ASP A 17 1.24 -4.01 2.57
N LEU A 18 2.03 -2.95 2.52
CA LEU A 18 1.65 -1.66 1.95
C LEU A 18 2.30 -1.50 0.57
N ILE A 19 1.49 -1.14 -0.42
CA ILE A 19 1.96 -0.93 -1.78
C ILE A 19 1.68 0.49 -2.25
N LEU A 20 2.60 1.05 -3.03
CA LEU A 20 2.36 2.26 -3.81
C LEU A 20 1.82 1.86 -5.18
N TYR A 21 0.54 2.16 -5.41
CA TYR A 21 -0.16 1.92 -6.67
C TYR A 21 -0.69 3.25 -7.21
N ASN A 22 -0.36 3.56 -8.46
CA ASN A 22 -0.67 4.81 -9.15
C ASN A 22 -0.40 6.06 -8.29
N GLY A 23 0.77 6.09 -7.64
CA GLY A 23 1.20 7.23 -6.81
C GLY A 23 0.55 7.33 -5.42
N TYR A 24 -0.33 6.40 -5.04
CA TYR A 24 -1.04 6.43 -3.75
C TYR A 24 -0.85 5.14 -2.93
N PRO A 25 -0.89 5.20 -1.58
CA PRO A 25 -0.70 4.03 -0.73
C PRO A 25 -1.98 3.19 -0.60
N TYR A 26 -1.85 1.87 -0.82
CA TYR A 26 -2.94 0.91 -0.71
C TYR A 26 -2.54 -0.32 0.13
N ARG A 27 -3.56 -0.99 0.69
CA ARG A 27 -3.49 -2.37 1.18
C ARG A 27 -4.19 -3.31 0.21
N VAL A 28 -3.68 -4.52 0.08
CA VAL A 28 -4.39 -5.61 -0.61
C VAL A 28 -5.40 -6.21 0.36
N ARG A 29 -6.61 -6.47 -0.11
CA ARG A 29 -7.59 -7.28 0.61
C ARG A 29 -8.12 -8.37 -0.30
N PHE A 30 -8.01 -9.61 0.12
CA PHE A 30 -8.58 -10.72 -0.64
C PHE A 30 -10.05 -10.83 -0.30
N VAL A 31 -10.89 -10.86 -1.33
CA VAL A 31 -12.34 -10.97 -1.18
C VAL A 31 -12.78 -12.40 -1.52
N ASP A 32 -13.87 -12.84 -0.91
CA ASP A 32 -14.52 -14.11 -1.26
C ASP A 32 -15.71 -13.80 -2.17
N ASP A 33 -15.40 -13.28 -3.38
CA ASP A 33 -16.35 -12.92 -4.42
C ASP A 33 -16.15 -13.83 -5.66
N GLU A 34 -17.18 -13.98 -6.50
CA GLU A 34 -17.12 -14.81 -7.72
C GLU A 34 -16.52 -14.07 -8.92
N GLU A 35 -16.55 -12.74 -8.91
CA GLU A 35 -16.06 -11.85 -9.98
C GLU A 35 -14.68 -11.28 -9.65
N TYR A 36 -14.37 -11.06 -8.36
CA TYR A 36 -13.13 -10.44 -7.92
C TYR A 36 -12.31 -11.33 -6.98
N GLU A 37 -10.99 -11.39 -7.20
CA GLU A 37 -10.06 -12.13 -6.34
C GLU A 37 -9.54 -11.26 -5.19
N PHE A 38 -9.35 -9.97 -5.43
CA PHE A 38 -8.89 -9.01 -4.43
C PHE A 38 -9.30 -7.57 -4.76
N GLU A 39 -9.16 -6.69 -3.78
CA GLU A 39 -9.34 -5.25 -3.91
C GLU A 39 -8.13 -4.50 -3.36
N LEU A 40 -7.85 -3.33 -3.91
CA LEU A 40 -6.90 -2.38 -3.34
C LEU A 40 -7.65 -1.34 -2.53
N ALA A 41 -7.45 -1.36 -1.22
CA ALA A 41 -8.08 -0.46 -0.27
C ALA A 41 -7.15 0.72 0.04
N PRO A 42 -7.54 1.99 -0.23
CA PRO A 42 -6.71 3.14 0.05
C PRO A 42 -6.48 3.31 1.56
N LEU A 43 -5.29 3.79 1.94
CA LEU A 43 -4.99 3.99 3.37
C LEU A 43 -5.83 5.10 4.02
N TYR A 44 -6.23 6.08 3.21
CA TYR A 44 -7.12 7.13 3.62
C TYR A 44 -7.98 7.55 2.42
N TRP A 45 -9.29 7.70 2.60
CA TRP A 45 -10.15 8.31 1.60
C TRP A 45 -11.42 8.87 2.26
N GLY A 46 -11.23 9.58 3.38
CA GLY A 46 -12.34 10.08 4.20
C GLY A 46 -13.41 9.03 4.49
N ASP A 47 -14.70 9.42 4.43
CA ASP A 47 -15.88 8.57 4.66
C ASP A 47 -16.33 7.76 3.42
N SER A 48 -15.56 7.76 2.31
CA SER A 48 -16.06 7.25 1.01
C SER A 48 -15.19 6.18 0.35
N GLY A 49 -14.24 5.59 1.10
CA GLY A 49 -13.38 4.46 0.70
C GLY A 49 -13.71 3.83 -0.66
N MET A 50 -13.00 4.25 -1.71
CA MET A 50 -13.14 3.63 -3.04
C MET A 50 -12.12 2.51 -3.17
N ASP A 51 -12.46 1.36 -2.60
CA ASP A 51 -11.73 0.12 -2.85
C ASP A 51 -11.78 -0.19 -4.35
N ILE A 52 -10.63 -0.55 -4.93
CA ILE A 52 -10.50 -0.84 -6.36
C ILE A 52 -10.51 -2.36 -6.55
N PRO A 53 -11.60 -2.95 -7.07
CA PRO A 53 -11.68 -4.40 -7.24
C PRO A 53 -10.89 -4.86 -8.47
N PHE A 54 -10.28 -6.03 -8.37
CA PHE A 54 -9.56 -6.69 -9.45
C PHE A 54 -10.06 -8.13 -9.61
N ALA A 55 -10.40 -8.50 -10.84
CA ALA A 55 -10.83 -9.85 -11.18
C ALA A 55 -9.72 -10.86 -10.87
N ASP A 56 -8.51 -10.52 -11.27
CA ASP A 56 -7.31 -11.33 -11.09
C ASP A 56 -6.04 -10.47 -11.23
N ARG A 57 -4.89 -11.14 -11.24
CA ARG A 57 -3.59 -10.51 -11.46
C ARG A 57 -3.42 -9.89 -12.86
N GLU A 58 -4.00 -10.48 -13.91
CA GLU A 58 -3.90 -9.95 -15.27
C GLU A 58 -4.60 -8.59 -15.37
N ALA A 59 -5.77 -8.45 -14.71
CA ALA A 59 -6.47 -7.18 -14.58
C ALA A 59 -5.67 -6.10 -13.83
N LEU A 60 -4.83 -6.48 -12.86
CA LEU A 60 -3.90 -5.56 -12.19
C LEU A 60 -2.74 -5.17 -13.10
N GLU A 61 -2.18 -6.11 -13.86
CA GLU A 61 -1.11 -5.86 -14.83
C GLU A 61 -1.54 -4.86 -15.91
N ASP A 62 -2.77 -4.98 -16.41
CA ASP A 62 -3.34 -4.06 -17.40
C ASP A 62 -3.49 -2.63 -16.90
N GLN A 63 -3.67 -2.45 -15.59
CA GLN A 63 -3.86 -1.15 -14.94
C GLN A 63 -2.60 -0.67 -14.18
N TRP A 64 -1.45 -1.32 -14.37
CA TRP A 64 -0.22 -0.98 -13.68
C TRP A 64 0.52 0.16 -14.39
N GLU A 65 0.33 1.39 -13.92
CA GLU A 65 0.98 2.57 -14.51
C GLU A 65 2.40 2.82 -13.97
N SER A 66 3.12 3.76 -14.59
CA SER A 66 4.52 4.09 -14.24
C SER A 66 4.72 4.60 -12.82
N ASP A 67 3.65 5.11 -12.20
CA ASP A 67 3.68 5.64 -10.83
C ASP A 67 3.41 4.55 -9.79
N SER A 68 3.11 3.32 -10.24
CA SER A 68 3.04 2.13 -9.40
C SER A 68 4.44 1.57 -9.14
N ARG A 69 4.75 1.32 -7.86
CA ARG A 69 6.08 0.87 -7.43
C ARG A 69 6.05 -0.44 -6.65
N GLY A 70 4.91 -0.84 -6.12
CA GLY A 70 4.80 -1.99 -5.21
C GLY A 70 5.21 -1.61 -3.79
N THR A 71 5.90 -2.49 -3.07
CA THR A 71 6.33 -2.18 -1.70
C THR A 71 7.43 -1.11 -1.71
N LEU A 72 7.40 -0.21 -0.74
CA LEU A 72 8.45 0.78 -0.53
C LEU A 72 9.16 0.53 0.80
N SER A 73 10.44 0.88 0.87
CA SER A 73 11.16 0.94 2.14
C SER A 73 10.66 2.09 3.02
N ASP A 74 10.93 2.01 4.33
CA ASP A 74 10.59 3.08 5.29
C ASP A 74 11.09 4.45 4.83
N SER A 75 12.32 4.53 4.32
CA SER A 75 12.92 5.77 3.84
C SER A 75 12.27 6.32 2.56
N GLU A 76 11.66 5.45 1.76
CA GLU A 76 10.90 5.83 0.57
C GLU A 76 9.50 6.30 0.96
N TRP A 77 8.86 5.65 1.94
CA TRP A 77 7.61 6.15 2.54
C TRP A 77 7.78 7.51 3.22
N GLU A 78 8.87 7.71 3.97
CA GLU A 78 9.23 9.01 4.56
C GLU A 78 9.35 10.10 3.49
N ARG A 79 9.99 9.77 2.37
CA ARG A 79 10.12 10.68 1.23
C ARG A 79 8.76 10.96 0.59
N TRP A 80 7.95 9.93 0.36
CA TRP A 80 6.61 10.07 -0.18
C TRP A 80 5.75 11.00 0.69
N VAL A 81 5.77 10.85 2.02
CA VAL A 81 5.05 11.74 2.95
C VAL A 81 5.58 13.17 2.86
N ALA A 82 6.90 13.36 2.78
CA ALA A 82 7.51 14.69 2.66
C ALA A 82 7.15 15.40 1.34
N ASP A 83 7.06 14.63 0.25
CA ASP A 83 6.67 15.14 -1.07
C ASP A 83 5.17 15.43 -1.11
N ALA A 84 4.32 14.53 -0.59
CA ALA A 84 2.87 14.70 -0.49
C ALA A 84 2.47 15.95 0.31
N ARG A 85 3.19 16.26 1.40
CA ARG A 85 2.98 17.52 2.18
C ARG A 85 3.20 18.80 1.39
N ARG A 86 3.93 18.73 0.28
CA ARG A 86 4.22 19.89 -0.59
C ARG A 86 3.33 19.94 -1.82
N ASP A 87 2.52 18.90 -2.01
CA ASP A 87 1.65 18.77 -3.15
C ASP A 87 0.23 19.25 -2.80
N SER A 88 -0.28 20.19 -3.58
CA SER A 88 -1.61 20.76 -3.39
C SER A 88 -2.76 19.77 -3.63
N GLN A 89 -2.48 18.60 -4.21
CA GLN A 89 -3.49 17.56 -4.42
C GLN A 89 -3.91 16.87 -3.10
N PHE A 90 -3.01 16.85 -2.11
CA PHE A 90 -3.28 16.22 -0.81
C PHE A 90 -3.58 17.28 0.24
N SER A 91 -4.50 16.95 1.15
CA SER A 91 -4.74 17.79 2.33
C SER A 91 -3.77 17.45 3.47
N ASP A 92 -3.47 18.42 4.34
CA ASP A 92 -2.63 18.17 5.51
C ASP A 92 -3.21 17.07 6.43
N GLU A 93 -4.53 17.00 6.55
CA GLU A 93 -5.22 15.97 7.33
C GLU A 93 -5.02 14.58 6.76
N GLU A 94 -5.27 14.43 5.45
CA GLU A 94 -5.03 13.19 4.71
C GLU A 94 -3.59 12.69 4.88
N VAL A 95 -2.60 13.55 4.62
CA VAL A 95 -1.20 13.13 4.72
C VAL A 95 -0.81 12.78 6.16
N ASN A 96 -1.42 13.42 7.16
CA ASN A 96 -1.18 13.07 8.56
C ASN A 96 -1.78 11.72 8.95
N GLU A 97 -2.97 11.35 8.45
CA GLU A 97 -3.57 10.04 8.71
C GLU A 97 -2.83 8.93 7.95
N ILE A 98 -2.49 9.16 6.68
CA ILE A 98 -1.63 8.23 5.93
C ILE A 98 -0.30 8.04 6.65
N ALA A 99 0.35 9.10 7.15
CA ALA A 99 1.61 8.97 7.88
C ALA A 99 1.47 8.17 9.19
N ARG A 100 0.28 8.17 9.82
CA ARG A 100 0.00 7.34 11.00
C ARG A 100 -0.20 5.87 10.63
N GLU A 101 -0.94 5.60 9.56
CA GLU A 101 -1.22 4.25 9.05
C GLU A 101 0.01 3.57 8.43
N LEU A 102 0.74 4.31 7.58
CA LEU A 102 2.05 3.88 7.10
C LEU A 102 2.97 3.60 8.27
N SER A 103 2.77 4.33 9.37
CA SER A 103 3.53 4.25 10.59
C SER A 103 5.01 4.22 10.23
N ILE A 104 5.63 5.41 10.17
CA ILE A 104 7.03 5.55 10.60
C ILE A 104 7.06 4.99 12.03
N SER A 105 7.19 3.67 12.06
CA SER A 105 7.11 2.76 13.17
C SER A 105 8.55 2.45 13.47
N THR A 106 9.26 3.49 13.89
CA THR A 106 10.60 3.38 14.49
C THR A 106 10.62 2.39 15.68
N GLY A 107 9.47 1.83 16.10
CA GLY A 107 9.37 0.87 17.20
C GLY A 107 9.08 -0.59 16.84
N LEU A 108 8.47 -0.93 15.69
CA LEU A 108 7.98 -2.30 15.45
C LEU A 108 8.89 -3.12 14.54
N LEU A 109 9.31 -2.58 13.40
CA LEU A 109 10.28 -3.25 12.52
C LEU A 109 11.69 -3.23 13.13
N ASP A 110 12.09 -2.17 13.83
CA ASP A 110 13.35 -2.12 14.59
C ASP A 110 13.38 -3.17 15.73
N ARG A 111 12.24 -3.40 16.41
CA ARG A 111 12.13 -4.49 17.42
C ARG A 111 12.20 -5.88 16.81
N LEU A 112 11.58 -6.08 15.65
CA LEU A 112 11.66 -7.36 14.95
C LEU A 112 13.07 -7.61 14.41
N ARG A 113 13.72 -6.61 13.82
CA ARG A 113 15.11 -6.72 13.32
C ARG A 113 16.13 -6.94 14.45
N GLN A 114 15.90 -6.36 15.63
CA GLN A 114 16.71 -6.58 16.83
C GLN A 114 16.50 -7.98 17.46
N LEU A 115 15.34 -8.60 17.26
CA LEU A 115 15.07 -9.98 17.70
C LEU A 115 15.69 -11.03 16.76
N PHE A 116 15.83 -10.73 15.47
CA PHE A 116 16.40 -11.64 14.47
C PHE A 116 17.90 -11.43 14.16
N SER A 117 18.56 -10.40 14.71
CA SER A 117 20.01 -10.15 14.54
C SER A 117 20.87 -10.74 15.68
N ARG A 118 20.48 -11.88 16.26
CA ARG A 118 21.22 -12.51 17.37
C ARG A 118 21.88 -13.82 16.98
#